data_AF-D9PIP9-F1
#
_entry.id   AF-D9PIP9-F1
#
_cell.length_a   1.000
_cell.length_b   1.000
_cell.length_c   1.000
_cell.angle_alpha   90.00
_cell.angle_beta   90.00
_cell.angle_gamma   90.00
#
_symmetry.space_group_name_H-M   'P 1'
#
loop_
_entity.id
_entity.type
_entity.pdbx_description
1 polymer ?
#
loop_
_entity_poly.entity_id
_entity_poly.type
_entity_poly.pdbx_seq_one_letter_code
_entity_poly.pdbx_strand_id
1 'polypeptide(L)'
;QAKVKEQVLNGLLDATPIDVPSNLVAMERSALMEKAVTDLKARGMKEADIKLSDAVFEHQAKRRVSLGLIMDAIVQEQKIVASEDKVRALVDEFAQSYEDPSEVVGWYYQDATRLKEAKALVLEENIVNWLLEHAQVSDESTTLEALMGNV
;
A
#
# COMPACT_ATOMS: atom_id res chain seq x y z
N GLN A 1 -13.23 3.08 3.31
CA GLN A 1 -12.30 1.93 3.25
C GLN A 1 -10.95 2.20 3.92
N ALA A 2 -10.33 3.38 3.75
CA ALA A 2 -9.00 3.68 4.34
C ALA A 2 -8.88 3.38 5.85
N LYS A 3 -9.88 3.75 6.66
CA LYS A 3 -9.89 3.49 8.12
C LYS A 3 -9.90 1.99 8.47
N VAL A 4 -10.73 1.19 7.79
CA VAL A 4 -10.80 -0.27 8.00
C VAL A 4 -9.48 -0.94 7.57
N LYS A 5 -8.93 -0.51 6.43
CA LYS A 5 -7.62 -0.98 5.95
C LYS A 5 -6.52 -0.70 6.99
N GLU A 6 -6.50 0.51 7.55
CA GLU A 6 -5.56 0.87 8.61
C GLU A 6 -5.73 0.01 9.87
N GLN A 7 -6.97 -0.25 10.30
CA GLN A 7 -7.28 -1.11 11.44
C GLN A 7 -6.78 -2.55 11.23
N VAL A 8 -7.04 -3.14 10.05
CA VAL A 8 -6.58 -4.48 9.70
C VAL A 8 -5.06 -4.55 9.72
N LEU A 9 -4.37 -3.58 9.10
CA LEU A 9 -2.90 -3.55 9.05
C LEU A 9 -2.28 -3.35 10.44
N ASN A 10 -2.87 -2.51 11.30
CA ASN A 10 -2.39 -2.37 12.67
C ASN A 10 -2.63 -3.64 13.48
N GLY A 11 -3.80 -4.27 13.34
CA GLY A 11 -4.11 -5.54 14.00
C GLY A 11 -3.15 -6.67 13.62
N LEU A 12 -2.71 -6.74 12.36
CA LEU A 12 -1.69 -7.70 11.92
C LEU A 12 -0.37 -7.54 12.66
N LEU A 13 0.08 -6.30 12.83
CA LEU A 13 1.35 -5.99 13.50
C LEU A 13 1.29 -6.31 14.99
N ASP A 14 0.17 -5.98 15.64
CA ASP A 14 -0.03 -6.24 17.06
C ASP A 14 -0.15 -7.75 17.35
N ALA A 15 -0.83 -8.49 16.46
CA ALA A 15 -0.98 -9.94 16.59
C ALA A 15 0.31 -10.72 16.25
N THR A 16 1.18 -10.14 15.42
CA THR A 16 2.38 -10.83 14.89
C THR A 16 3.64 -9.98 15.11
N PRO A 17 4.13 -9.89 16.36
CA PRO A 17 5.39 -9.22 16.63
C PRO A 17 6.54 -10.00 15.98
N ILE A 18 7.22 -9.37 15.01
CA ILE A 18 8.34 -9.95 14.28
C ILE A 18 9.58 -9.06 14.35
N ASP A 19 10.74 -9.70 14.46
CA ASP A 19 12.02 -9.02 14.31
C ASP A 19 12.34 -8.84 12.83
N VAL A 20 12.49 -7.59 12.42
CA VAL A 20 12.79 -7.24 11.02
C VAL A 20 14.30 -7.09 10.80
N PRO A 21 14.84 -7.67 9.71
CA PRO A 21 16.25 -7.50 9.36
C PRO A 21 16.63 -6.03 9.21
N SER A 22 17.71 -5.60 9.86
CA SER A 22 18.16 -4.20 9.87
C SER A 22 18.56 -3.67 8.49
N ASN A 23 19.00 -4.55 7.58
CA ASN A 23 19.28 -4.21 6.19
C ASN A 23 18.00 -3.79 5.45
N LEU A 24 16.89 -4.53 5.62
CA LEU A 24 15.60 -4.21 5.00
C LEU A 24 15.06 -2.89 5.55
N VAL A 25 15.19 -2.67 6.86
CA VAL A 25 14.81 -1.38 7.48
C VAL A 25 15.63 -0.24 6.89
N ALA A 26 16.95 -0.40 6.74
CA ALA A 26 17.80 0.65 6.15
C ALA A 26 17.45 0.94 4.68
N MET A 27 17.10 -0.09 3.91
CA MET A 27 16.64 0.08 2.53
C MET A 27 15.31 0.86 2.47
N GLU A 28 14.34 0.49 3.30
CA GLU A 28 13.04 1.18 3.33
C GLU A 28 13.18 2.63 3.82
N ARG A 29 14.03 2.87 4.83
CA ARG A 29 14.36 4.23 5.27
C ARG A 29 14.93 5.09 4.14
N SER A 30 15.86 4.53 3.35
CA SER A 30 16.46 5.22 2.21
C SER A 30 15.40 5.58 1.17
N ALA A 31 14.49 4.65 0.87
CA ALA A 31 13.37 4.89 -0.05
C ALA A 31 12.39 5.96 0.48
N LEU A 32 12.08 5.95 1.77
CA LEU A 32 11.25 6.97 2.41
C LEU A 32 11.90 8.35 2.36
N MET A 33 13.21 8.43 2.58
CA MET A 33 13.97 9.68 2.48
C MET A 33 13.95 10.22 1.05
N GLU A 34 14.21 9.38 0.05
CA GLU A 34 14.19 9.77 -1.36
C GLU A 34 12.80 10.28 -1.78
N LYS A 35 11.74 9.59 -1.35
CA LYS A 35 10.37 10.04 -1.59
C LYS A 35 10.10 11.39 -0.93
N ALA A 36 10.49 11.57 0.33
CA ALA A 36 10.30 12.84 1.04
C ALA A 36 11.06 14.00 0.37
N VAL A 37 12.30 13.77 -0.08
CA VAL A 37 13.08 14.75 -0.84
C VAL A 37 12.37 15.11 -2.14
N THR A 38 11.87 14.12 -2.87
CA THR A 38 11.14 14.31 -4.13
C THR A 38 9.86 15.13 -3.91
N ASP A 39 9.08 14.80 -2.88
CA ASP A 39 7.85 15.51 -2.52
C ASP A 39 8.14 16.98 -2.12
N LEU A 40 9.24 17.24 -1.41
CA LEU A 40 9.66 18.59 -1.03
C LEU A 40 10.16 19.40 -2.23
N LYS A 41 10.91 18.77 -3.15
CA LYS A 41 11.32 19.37 -4.42
C LYS A 41 10.12 19.78 -5.27
N ALA A 42 9.11 18.91 -5.38
CA ALA A 42 7.86 19.20 -6.09
C ALA A 42 7.11 20.40 -5.49
N ARG A 43 7.28 20.66 -4.20
CA ARG A 43 6.73 21.83 -3.50
C ARG A 43 7.59 23.10 -3.63
N GLY A 44 8.65 23.07 -4.43
CA GLY A 44 9.52 24.21 -4.73
C GLY A 44 10.71 24.38 -3.79
N MET A 45 10.99 23.41 -2.90
CA MET A 45 12.17 23.45 -2.02
C MET A 45 13.43 23.02 -2.78
N LYS A 46 14.55 23.71 -2.55
CA LYS A 46 15.84 23.31 -3.13
C LYS A 46 16.46 22.18 -2.31
N GLU A 47 17.12 21.26 -2.97
CA GLU A 47 17.74 20.08 -2.33
C GLU A 47 18.71 20.43 -1.20
N ALA A 48 19.50 21.49 -1.39
CA ALA A 48 20.46 21.96 -0.39
C ALA A 48 19.81 22.46 0.91
N ASP A 49 18.52 22.81 0.87
CA ASP A 49 17.75 23.31 2.01
C ASP A 49 16.99 22.18 2.72
N ILE A 50 16.93 20.97 2.13
CA ILE A 50 16.24 19.82 2.71
C ILE A 50 17.16 19.17 3.75
N LYS A 51 16.84 19.39 5.03
CA LYS A 51 17.51 18.74 6.16
C LYS A 51 16.58 17.72 6.81
N LEU A 52 16.53 16.52 6.23
CA LEU A 52 15.82 15.38 6.81
C LEU A 52 16.81 14.50 7.56
N SER A 53 16.42 14.06 8.77
CA SER A 53 17.18 13.08 9.54
C SER A 53 16.64 11.69 9.25
N ASP A 54 17.49 10.75 8.85
CA ASP A 54 17.12 9.36 8.58
C ASP A 54 16.41 8.70 9.79
N ALA A 55 16.79 9.11 11.02
CA ALA A 55 16.22 8.57 12.26
C ALA A 55 14.70 8.80 12.38
N VAL A 56 14.12 9.80 11.70
CA VAL A 56 12.67 10.04 11.74
C VAL A 56 11.89 8.96 10.99
N PHE A 57 12.53 8.26 10.05
CA PHE A 57 11.91 7.22 9.25
C PHE A 57 12.07 5.82 9.86
N GLU A 58 12.86 5.66 10.93
CA GLU A 58 13.15 4.36 11.55
C GLU A 58 11.88 3.59 11.93
N HIS A 59 10.97 4.22 12.67
CA HIS A 59 9.74 3.59 13.11
C HIS A 59 8.82 3.25 11.92
N GLN A 60 8.72 4.17 10.96
CA GLN A 60 7.89 3.98 9.77
C GLN A 60 8.44 2.87 8.87
N ALA A 61 9.76 2.82 8.69
CA ALA A 61 10.45 1.79 7.91
C ALA A 61 10.28 0.42 8.54
N LYS A 62 10.49 0.29 9.86
CA LYS A 62 10.21 -0.95 10.59
C LYS A 62 8.77 -1.41 10.37
N ARG A 63 7.80 -0.51 10.58
CA ARG A 63 6.38 -0.82 10.37
C ARG A 63 6.10 -1.34 8.96
N ARG A 64 6.65 -0.69 7.92
CA ARG A 64 6.45 -1.08 6.52
C ARG A 64 7.11 -2.41 6.17
N VAL A 65 8.35 -2.63 6.62
CA VAL A 65 9.04 -3.90 6.41
C VAL A 65 8.31 -5.04 7.12
N SER A 66 7.86 -4.82 8.36
CA SER A 66 7.09 -5.82 9.10
C SER A 66 5.81 -6.21 8.35
N LEU A 67 5.04 -5.20 7.92
CA LEU A 67 3.81 -5.44 7.14
C LEU A 67 4.10 -6.18 5.83
N GLY A 68 5.10 -5.76 5.07
CA GLY A 68 5.48 -6.40 3.82
C GLY A 68 5.80 -7.88 4.02
N LEU A 69 6.60 -8.21 5.04
CA LEU A 69 6.96 -9.60 5.35
C LEU A 69 5.75 -10.44 5.78
N ILE A 70 4.87 -9.90 6.63
CA ILE A 70 3.66 -10.60 7.07
C ILE A 70 2.72 -10.84 5.88
N MET A 71 2.50 -9.82 5.05
CA MET A 71 1.65 -9.91 3.87
C MET A 71 2.21 -10.91 2.85
N ASP A 72 3.52 -10.86 2.58
CA ASP A 72 4.17 -11.82 1.69
C ASP A 72 4.04 -13.25 2.23
N ALA A 73 4.19 -13.46 3.53
CA ALA A 73 3.99 -14.78 4.15
C ALA A 73 2.56 -15.29 3.96
N ILE A 74 1.54 -14.43 4.19
CA ILE A 74 0.13 -14.77 3.97
C ILE A 74 -0.12 -15.12 2.50
N VAL A 75 0.40 -14.33 1.57
CA VAL A 75 0.28 -14.58 0.12
C VAL A 75 0.84 -15.95 -0.24
N GLN A 76 2.01 -16.31 0.27
CA GLN A 76 2.64 -17.59 -0.01
C GLN A 76 1.89 -18.77 0.62
N GLU A 77 1.49 -18.65 1.88
CA GLU A 77 0.83 -19.72 2.63
C GLU A 77 -0.59 -19.99 2.11
N GLN A 78 -1.34 -18.93 1.85
CA GLN A 78 -2.74 -18.99 1.39
C GLN A 78 -2.87 -18.99 -0.13
N LYS A 79 -1.74 -18.93 -0.85
CA LYS A 79 -1.67 -18.91 -2.32
C LYS A 79 -2.57 -17.84 -2.94
N ILE A 80 -2.59 -16.66 -2.33
CA ILE A 80 -3.37 -15.53 -2.83
C ILE A 80 -2.70 -15.05 -4.12
N VAL A 81 -3.46 -15.03 -5.20
CA VAL A 81 -2.96 -14.63 -6.52
C VAL A 81 -3.78 -13.47 -7.07
N ALA A 82 -3.11 -12.54 -7.75
CA ALA A 82 -3.77 -11.56 -8.59
C ALA A 82 -4.15 -12.23 -9.92
N SER A 83 -5.40 -12.68 -10.04
CA SER A 83 -5.89 -13.29 -11.28
C SER A 83 -5.90 -12.25 -12.41
N GLU A 84 -5.60 -12.69 -13.63
CA GLU A 84 -5.58 -11.81 -14.80
C GLU A 84 -6.93 -11.12 -15.02
N ASP A 85 -8.03 -11.80 -14.74
CA ASP A 85 -9.38 -11.23 -14.82
C ASP A 85 -9.59 -10.05 -13.86
N LYS A 86 -9.10 -10.16 -12.61
CA LYS A 86 -9.20 -9.07 -11.63
C LYS A 86 -8.28 -7.91 -11.99
N VAL A 87 -7.09 -8.19 -12.52
CA VAL A 87 -6.16 -7.17 -13.02
C VAL A 87 -6.78 -6.43 -14.19
N ARG A 88 -7.39 -7.15 -15.13
CA ARG A 88 -8.14 -6.56 -16.24
C ARG A 88 -9.28 -5.70 -15.74
N ALA A 89 -10.10 -6.20 -14.81
CA ALA A 89 -11.22 -5.44 -14.25
C ALA A 89 -10.77 -4.13 -13.59
N LEU A 90 -9.66 -4.15 -12.83
CA LEU A 90 -9.09 -2.94 -12.22
C LEU A 90 -8.60 -1.94 -13.29
N VAL A 91 -7.89 -2.43 -14.31
CA VAL A 91 -7.42 -1.56 -15.42
C VAL A 91 -8.60 -0.98 -16.18
N ASP A 92 -9.65 -1.76 -16.42
CA ASP A 92 -10.89 -1.30 -17.06
C ASP A 92 -11.59 -0.24 -16.19
N GLU A 93 -11.63 -0.40 -14.87
CA GLU A 93 -12.16 0.60 -13.93
C GLU A 93 -11.38 1.92 -14.01
N PHE A 94 -10.05 1.87 -14.02
CA PHE A 94 -9.24 3.07 -14.18
C PHE A 94 -9.49 3.75 -15.53
N ALA A 95 -9.64 2.95 -16.59
CA ALA A 95 -9.87 3.41 -17.95
C ALA A 95 -11.26 4.05 -18.16
N GLN A 96 -12.28 3.68 -17.36
CA GLN A 96 -13.65 4.24 -17.46
C GLN A 96 -13.72 5.76 -17.27
N SER A 97 -12.74 6.34 -16.58
CA SER A 97 -12.66 7.79 -16.36
C SER A 97 -12.10 8.57 -17.55
N TYR A 98 -11.65 7.89 -18.61
CA TYR A 98 -11.00 8.47 -19.78
C TYR A 98 -11.91 8.44 -21.02
N GLU A 99 -11.63 9.33 -21.99
CA GLU A 99 -12.41 9.46 -23.23
C GLU A 99 -12.31 8.22 -24.14
N ASP A 100 -11.14 7.56 -24.17
CA ASP A 100 -10.95 6.27 -24.85
C ASP A 100 -10.41 5.21 -23.88
N PRO A 101 -11.30 4.41 -23.25
CA PRO A 101 -10.89 3.36 -22.33
C PRO A 101 -10.02 2.28 -23.00
N SER A 102 -10.21 2.03 -24.29
CA SER A 102 -9.50 0.96 -25.00
C SER A 102 -8.01 1.27 -25.18
N GLU A 103 -7.69 2.54 -25.43
CA GLU A 103 -6.32 3.02 -25.53
C GLU A 103 -5.61 2.95 -24.17
N VAL A 104 -6.30 3.31 -23.08
CA VAL A 104 -5.76 3.25 -21.71
C VAL A 104 -5.47 1.81 -21.29
N VAL A 105 -6.37 0.87 -21.61
CA VAL A 105 -6.13 -0.56 -21.37
C VAL A 105 -4.91 -1.01 -22.17
N GLY A 106 -4.84 -0.69 -23.47
CA GLY A 106 -3.67 -1.00 -24.30
C GLY A 106 -2.36 -0.46 -23.72
N TRP A 107 -2.38 0.78 -23.24
CA TRP A 107 -1.24 1.46 -22.63
C TRP A 107 -0.74 0.79 -21.34
N TYR A 108 -1.65 0.26 -20.51
CA TYR A 108 -1.29 -0.53 -19.32
C TYR A 108 -0.63 -1.86 -19.69
N TYR A 109 -1.14 -2.56 -20.71
CA TYR A 109 -0.65 -3.87 -21.12
C TYR A 109 0.63 -3.82 -21.97
N GLN A 110 0.96 -2.65 -22.53
CA GLN A 110 2.22 -2.43 -23.28
C GLN A 110 3.46 -2.30 -22.38
N ASP A 111 3.28 -1.97 -21.10
CA ASP A 111 4.38 -1.78 -20.16
C ASP A 111 4.27 -2.76 -18.98
N ALA A 112 5.26 -3.66 -18.89
CA ALA A 112 5.33 -4.66 -17.83
C ALA A 112 5.41 -4.04 -16.42
N THR A 113 5.93 -2.83 -16.29
CA THR A 113 6.03 -2.09 -15.01
C THR A 113 4.65 -1.67 -14.53
N ARG A 114 3.84 -1.08 -15.42
CA ARG A 114 2.46 -0.65 -15.12
C ARG A 114 1.57 -1.83 -14.79
N LEU A 115 1.73 -2.92 -15.54
CA LEU A 115 0.99 -4.15 -15.27
C LEU A 115 1.40 -4.75 -13.90
N LYS A 116 2.67 -4.63 -13.50
CA LYS A 116 3.13 -5.06 -12.18
C LYS A 116 2.51 -4.24 -11.05
N GLU A 117 2.37 -2.92 -11.23
CA GLU A 117 1.69 -2.04 -10.27
C GLU A 117 0.21 -2.41 -10.12
N ALA A 118 -0.51 -2.59 -11.23
CA ALA A 118 -1.91 -3.04 -11.20
C ALA A 118 -2.06 -4.41 -10.51
N LYS A 119 -1.15 -5.35 -10.79
CA LYS A 119 -1.08 -6.66 -10.10
C LYS A 119 -0.86 -6.51 -8.60
N ALA A 120 0.02 -5.61 -8.17
CA ALA A 120 0.27 -5.37 -6.76
C ALA A 120 -0.98 -4.84 -6.04
N LEU A 121 -1.74 -3.93 -6.67
CA LEU A 121 -2.99 -3.40 -6.13
C LEU A 121 -4.05 -4.50 -5.96
N VAL A 122 -4.27 -5.32 -6.99
CA VAL A 122 -5.21 -6.45 -6.91
C VAL A 122 -4.79 -7.45 -5.83
N LEU A 123 -3.49 -7.73 -5.72
CA LEU A 123 -2.97 -8.63 -4.70
C LEU A 123 -3.24 -8.07 -3.29
N GLU A 124 -2.97 -6.78 -3.08
CA GLU A 124 -3.23 -6.10 -1.81
C GLU A 124 -4.72 -6.17 -1.42
N GLU A 125 -5.63 -5.89 -2.36
CA GLU A 125 -7.06 -6.00 -2.11
C GLU A 125 -7.48 -7.44 -1.76
N ASN A 126 -6.96 -8.43 -2.48
CA ASN A 126 -7.25 -9.83 -2.19
C ASN A 126 -6.78 -10.24 -0.79
N ILE A 127 -5.61 -9.76 -0.34
CA ILE A 127 -5.10 -10.01 1.02
C ILE A 127 -6.03 -9.36 2.06
N VAL A 128 -6.41 -8.10 1.86
CA VAL A 128 -7.31 -7.40 2.80
C VAL A 128 -8.66 -8.11 2.89
N ASN A 129 -9.23 -8.52 1.76
CA ASN A 129 -10.50 -9.27 1.75
C ASN A 129 -10.35 -10.61 2.47
N TRP A 130 -9.28 -11.36 2.20
CA TRP A 130 -9.02 -12.62 2.91
C TRP A 130 -8.89 -12.40 4.41
N LEU A 131 -8.19 -11.35 4.84
CA LEU A 131 -8.06 -11.00 6.25
C LEU A 131 -9.40 -10.65 6.89
N LEU A 132 -10.26 -9.89 6.20
CA LEU A 132 -11.58 -9.56 6.69
C LEU A 132 -12.49 -10.78 6.83
N GLU A 133 -12.35 -11.77 5.94
CA GLU A 133 -13.10 -13.04 6.04
C GLU A 133 -12.66 -13.92 7.23
N HIS A 134 -11.40 -13.79 7.65
CA HIS A 134 -10.82 -14.60 8.73
C HIS A 134 -10.67 -13.84 10.06
N ALA A 135 -10.88 -12.52 10.06
CA ALA A 135 -10.88 -11.69 11.25
C ALA A 135 -12.28 -11.63 11.88
N GLN A 136 -12.31 -11.42 13.20
CA GLN A 136 -13.57 -11.10 13.88
C GLN A 136 -13.97 -9.67 13.55
N VAL A 137 -14.91 -9.50 12.61
CA VAL A 137 -15.46 -8.19 12.22
C VAL A 137 -16.74 -7.91 13.00
N SER A 138 -16.83 -6.74 13.61
CA SER A 138 -18.04 -6.23 14.25
C SER A 138 -18.45 -4.90 13.62
N ASP A 139 -19.69 -4.81 13.15
CA ASP A 139 -20.25 -3.58 12.63
C ASP A 139 -20.67 -2.65 13.77
N GLU A 140 -20.15 -1.43 13.79
CA GLU A 140 -20.55 -0.39 14.74
C GLU A 140 -21.15 0.82 14.01
N SER A 141 -22.32 1.26 14.48
CA SER A 141 -22.97 2.48 13.99
C SER A 141 -22.20 3.71 14.46
N THR A 142 -21.56 4.40 13.51
CA THR A 142 -20.82 5.65 13.76
C THR A 142 -21.45 6.82 13.01
N THR A 143 -21.30 8.04 13.52
CA THR A 143 -21.77 9.25 12.81
C THR A 143 -20.78 9.68 11.73
N LEU A 144 -21.25 10.48 10.78
CA LEU A 144 -20.41 11.05 9.73
C LEU A 144 -19.30 11.94 10.32
N GLU A 145 -19.59 12.70 11.40
CA GLU A 145 -18.56 13.52 12.06
C GLU A 145 -17.43 12.65 12.65
N ALA A 146 -17.77 11.50 13.24
CA ALA A 146 -16.79 10.57 13.80
C ALA A 146 -15.99 9.79 12.74
N LEU A 147 -16.51 9.69 11.51
CA LEU A 147 -15.78 9.13 10.37
C LEU A 147 -14.81 10.13 9.73
N MET A 148 -15.14 11.43 9.75
CA MET A 148 -14.33 12.51 9.17
C MET A 148 -13.38 13.19 10.19
N GLY A 149 -13.49 12.83 11.48
CA GLY A 149 -12.79 13.49 12.59
C GLY A 149 -11.31 13.15 12.72
N ASN A 150 -10.49 13.77 11.87
CA ASN A 150 -9.15 14.29 12.17
C ASN A 150 -8.98 15.55 11.30
N VAL A 151 -9.47 16.70 11.80
CA VAL A 151 -9.10 18.05 11.34
C VAL A 151 -8.27 18.70 12.43
#